data_AF-A0AAU1KDH1-F1
#
_entry.id   AF-A0AAU1KDH1-F1
#
_cell.length_a   1.000
_cell.length_b   1.000
_cell.length_c   1.000
_cell.angle_alpha   90.00
_cell.angle_beta   90.00
_cell.angle_gamma   90.00
#
_symmetry.space_group_name_H-M   'P 1'
#
loop_
_entity.id
_entity.type
_entity.pdbx_description
1 polymer ?
#
loop_
_entity_poly.entity_id
_entity_poly.type
_entity_poly.pdbx_seq_one_letter_code
_entity_poly.pdbx_strand_id
1 'polypeptide(L)'
;MFKSVAMRPLVDGRDVLGETHPDGDSSCRQEKWFGPPETWPLWASEEPARVELSNNDCVTDCCGGVFVTIRRQGERVVWSDWKNTDDIRVPVPPEAEFDAAQYDTELARAVADHGWEEPVDTAARLLAHGIAEAGWYDRWNCRPLRHGITVSGRGESSRVSMHFLTAPDDGYRWYTMPVSTREPVQDQVRRFIEEITATDPRETAQGH
;
A
#
# COMPACT_ATOMS: atom_id res chain seq x y z
N MET A 1 -17.92 0.11 2.12
CA MET A 1 -16.44 0.20 2.12
C MET A 1 -15.92 -1.21 1.85
N PHE A 2 -15.30 -1.45 0.70
CA PHE A 2 -14.73 -2.77 0.40
C PHE A 2 -13.31 -2.77 0.95
N LYS A 3 -12.98 -3.75 1.79
CA LYS A 3 -11.63 -3.88 2.36
C LYS A 3 -10.68 -4.28 1.23
N SER A 4 -9.69 -3.43 0.92
CA SER A 4 -8.57 -3.84 0.08
C SER A 4 -7.79 -4.94 0.80
N VAL A 5 -7.09 -5.79 0.04
CA VAL A 5 -6.25 -6.82 0.65
C VAL A 5 -5.12 -6.12 1.40
N ALA A 6 -4.82 -6.60 2.60
CA ALA A 6 -3.80 -6.04 3.46
C ALA A 6 -2.95 -7.14 4.09
N MET A 7 -1.64 -6.88 4.19
CA MET A 7 -0.70 -7.80 4.81
C MET A 7 -0.85 -7.79 6.33
N ARG A 8 -0.68 -8.96 6.96
CA ARG A 8 -0.66 -9.11 8.42
C ARG A 8 0.70 -9.67 8.84
N PRO A 9 1.53 -8.91 9.57
CA PRO A 9 2.83 -9.40 9.99
C PRO A 9 2.67 -10.51 11.03
N LEU A 10 3.45 -11.59 10.87
CA LEU A 10 3.60 -12.63 11.87
C LEU A 10 4.92 -12.43 12.60
N VAL A 11 4.89 -12.37 13.93
CA VAL A 11 6.09 -12.28 14.77
C VAL A 11 6.16 -13.56 15.61
N ASP A 12 7.27 -14.30 15.50
CA ASP A 12 7.41 -15.65 16.07
C ASP A 12 6.25 -16.60 15.69
N GLY A 13 5.75 -16.46 14.46
CA GLY A 13 4.62 -17.23 13.93
C GLY A 13 3.25 -16.81 14.45
N ARG A 14 3.15 -15.74 15.25
CA ARG A 14 1.89 -15.23 15.82
C ARG A 14 1.37 -14.03 15.04
N ASP A 15 0.08 -14.05 14.74
CA ASP A 15 -0.63 -12.91 14.13
C ASP A 15 -0.82 -11.81 15.16
N VAL A 16 0.11 -10.85 15.14
CA VAL A 16 0.12 -9.74 16.11
C VAL A 16 -1.19 -8.98 16.08
N LEU A 17 -1.72 -8.67 14.90
CA LEU A 17 -2.95 -7.88 14.77
C LEU A 17 -4.16 -8.67 15.27
N GLY A 18 -4.21 -9.98 15.01
CA GLY A 18 -5.28 -10.84 15.49
C GLY A 18 -5.35 -10.94 17.02
N GLU A 19 -4.23 -10.77 17.70
CA GLU A 19 -4.16 -10.79 19.16
C GLU A 19 -4.35 -9.41 19.78
N THR A 20 -3.81 -8.35 19.17
CA THR A 20 -3.80 -7.00 19.76
C THR A 20 -4.99 -6.14 19.37
N HIS A 21 -5.54 -6.33 18.17
CA HIS A 21 -6.61 -5.49 17.62
C HIS A 21 -7.45 -6.31 16.62
N PRO A 22 -8.16 -7.35 17.11
CA PRO A 22 -8.82 -8.35 16.26
C PRO A 22 -9.89 -7.78 15.34
N ASP A 23 -10.57 -6.73 15.78
CA ASP A 23 -11.63 -6.04 15.03
C ASP A 23 -11.08 -4.94 14.11
N GLY A 24 -9.78 -4.63 14.23
CA GLY A 24 -9.10 -3.61 13.44
C GLY A 24 -8.74 -4.07 12.03
N ASP A 25 -8.59 -3.09 11.15
CA ASP A 25 -8.09 -3.28 9.79
C ASP A 25 -6.57 -3.10 9.75
N SER A 26 -5.91 -3.94 8.97
CA SER A 26 -4.47 -3.77 8.73
C SER A 26 -4.23 -2.49 7.92
N SER A 27 -3.30 -1.68 8.43
CA SER A 27 -2.82 -0.48 7.75
C SER A 27 -1.82 -0.80 6.65
N CYS A 28 -1.37 -2.06 6.51
CA CYS A 28 -0.45 -2.53 5.48
C CYS A 28 -1.17 -2.99 4.20
N ARG A 29 -2.06 -2.14 3.69
CA ARG A 29 -2.85 -2.38 2.47
C ARG A 29 -1.95 -2.52 1.23
N GLN A 30 -2.39 -3.28 0.23
CA GLN A 30 -1.63 -3.56 -1.00
C GLN A 30 -0.98 -2.31 -1.61
N GLU A 31 -1.73 -1.20 -1.70
CA GLU A 31 -1.26 0.05 -2.32
C GLU A 31 -0.06 0.70 -1.61
N LYS A 32 0.27 0.27 -0.39
CA LYS A 32 1.46 0.70 0.35
C LYS A 32 2.74 -0.04 -0.04
N TRP A 33 2.61 -1.14 -0.77
CA TRP A 33 3.72 -2.00 -1.15
C TRP A 33 4.14 -1.81 -2.61
N PHE A 34 3.50 -0.88 -3.32
CA PHE A 34 3.92 -0.47 -4.64
C PHE A 34 5.11 0.48 -4.56
N GLY A 35 6.08 0.28 -5.45
CA GLY A 35 7.29 1.09 -5.51
C GLY A 35 8.50 0.41 -4.85
N PRO A 36 9.59 1.17 -4.68
CA PRO A 36 10.85 0.61 -4.20
C PRO A 36 10.80 0.31 -2.69
N PRO A 37 11.69 -0.59 -2.20
CA PRO A 37 11.65 -1.09 -0.82
C PRO A 37 11.58 -0.02 0.26
N GLU A 38 12.31 1.07 0.10
CA GLU A 38 12.36 2.20 1.04
C GLU A 38 11.02 2.92 1.24
N THR A 39 10.03 2.65 0.38
CA THR A 39 8.67 3.22 0.50
C THR A 39 7.69 2.28 1.18
N TRP A 40 8.05 1.01 1.37
CA TRP A 40 7.18 -0.01 1.98
C TRP A 40 6.92 0.31 3.45
N PRO A 41 5.72 -0.01 3.97
CA PRO A 41 5.30 0.39 5.31
C PRO A 41 6.16 -0.22 6.43
N LEU A 42 6.77 -1.39 6.17
CA LEU A 42 7.62 -2.10 7.13
C LEU A 42 9.11 -1.95 6.82
N TRP A 43 9.52 -1.05 5.92
CA TRP A 43 10.94 -0.86 5.64
C TRP A 43 11.71 -0.42 6.90
N ALA A 44 12.85 -1.06 7.16
CA ALA A 44 13.69 -0.78 8.32
C ALA A 44 14.97 0.00 7.92
N SER A 45 14.97 1.30 8.21
CA SER A 45 16.14 2.19 8.12
C SER A 45 16.84 2.37 9.46
N GLU A 46 18.05 2.94 9.46
CA GLU A 46 18.76 3.33 10.69
C GLU A 46 18.00 4.41 11.48
N GLU A 47 17.31 5.31 10.78
CA GLU A 47 16.36 6.23 11.39
C GLU A 47 15.12 5.47 11.88
N PRO A 48 14.77 5.54 13.18
CA PRO A 48 13.57 4.89 13.71
C PRO A 48 12.30 5.50 13.13
N ALA A 49 11.42 4.65 12.62
CA ALA A 49 10.12 5.04 12.08
C ALA A 49 8.98 4.47 12.92
N ARG A 50 8.04 5.33 13.32
CA ARG A 50 6.78 4.87 13.94
C ARG A 50 5.81 4.45 12.84
N VAL A 51 5.45 3.18 12.85
CA VAL A 51 4.59 2.53 11.85
C VAL A 51 3.23 2.22 12.47
N GLU A 52 2.16 2.58 11.77
CA GLU A 52 0.80 2.12 12.07
C GLU A 52 0.57 0.76 11.42
N LEU A 53 0.31 -0.27 12.22
CA LEU A 53 0.04 -1.62 11.75
C LEU A 53 -1.45 -1.90 11.59
N SER A 54 -2.29 -1.28 12.42
CA SER A 54 -3.74 -1.37 12.29
C SER A 54 -4.45 -0.11 12.75
N ASN A 55 -5.65 0.10 12.20
CA ASN A 55 -6.59 1.14 12.59
C ASN A 55 -8.04 0.64 12.42
N ASN A 56 -9.02 1.44 12.82
CA ASN A 56 -10.45 1.13 12.66
C ASN A 56 -11.08 1.78 11.41
N ASP A 57 -10.27 2.05 10.38
CA ASP A 57 -10.67 2.74 9.13
C ASP A 57 -11.46 4.05 9.37
N CYS A 58 -11.04 4.77 10.41
CA CYS A 58 -11.56 6.05 10.85
C CYS A 58 -10.37 7.00 11.07
N VAL A 59 -10.60 8.32 11.16
CA VAL A 59 -9.52 9.27 11.45
C VAL A 59 -8.87 8.87 12.78
N THR A 60 -7.56 8.64 12.78
CA THR A 60 -6.83 7.92 13.85
C THR A 60 -6.98 8.53 15.24
N ASP A 61 -7.25 9.83 15.31
CA ASP A 61 -7.55 10.56 16.55
C ASP A 61 -8.86 10.13 17.23
N CYS A 62 -9.75 9.40 16.53
CA CYS A 62 -11.07 9.04 17.02
C CYS A 62 -11.20 7.56 17.46
N CYS A 63 -10.52 6.61 16.81
CA CYS A 63 -10.78 5.18 17.04
C CYS A 63 -9.54 4.35 17.39
N GLY A 64 -8.37 4.97 17.55
CA GLY A 64 -7.16 4.26 17.93
C GLY A 64 -6.63 3.26 16.89
N GLY A 65 -5.60 2.52 17.28
CA GLY A 65 -4.86 1.61 16.41
C GLY A 65 -3.63 1.03 17.09
N VAL A 66 -2.91 0.17 16.37
CA VAL A 66 -1.68 -0.46 16.86
C VAL A 66 -0.48 0.11 16.12
N PHE A 67 0.50 0.56 16.90
CA PHE A 67 1.73 1.15 16.40
C PHE A 67 2.94 0.41 16.93
N VAL A 68 4.01 0.43 16.14
CA VAL A 68 5.33 -0.09 16.50
C VAL A 68 6.39 0.88 15.99
N THR A 69 7.53 0.98 16.68
CA THR A 69 8.72 1.65 16.16
C THR A 69 9.63 0.61 15.52
N ILE A 70 9.97 0.81 14.25
CA ILE A 70 10.87 -0.07 13.51
C ILE A 70 12.19 0.66 13.28
N ARG A 71 13.31 0.00 13.58
CA ARG A 71 14.65 0.54 13.35
C ARG A 71 15.65 -0.56 12.99
N ARG A 72 16.50 -0.30 12.00
CA ARG A 72 17.69 -1.10 11.72
C ARG A 72 18.85 -0.68 12.63
N GLN A 73 19.50 -1.65 13.24
CA GLN A 73 20.68 -1.51 14.09
C GLN A 73 21.76 -2.48 13.59
N GLY A 74 22.52 -2.05 12.58
CA GLY A 74 23.50 -2.91 11.91
C GLY A 74 22.84 -4.14 11.29
N GLU A 75 23.20 -5.33 11.78
CA GLU A 75 22.70 -6.63 11.30
C GLU A 75 21.35 -7.03 11.91
N ARG A 76 20.71 -6.15 12.70
CA ARG A 76 19.41 -6.42 13.30
C ARG A 76 18.35 -5.41 12.91
N VAL A 77 17.11 -5.85 12.84
CA VAL A 77 15.92 -4.98 12.80
C VAL A 77 15.19 -5.15 14.13
N VAL A 78 14.90 -4.05 14.80
CA VAL A 78 14.23 -4.03 16.11
C VAL A 78 12.85 -3.42 15.96
N TRP A 79 11.84 -4.13 16.46
CA TRP A 79 10.47 -3.67 16.62
C TRP A 79 10.23 -3.39 18.10
N SER A 80 10.19 -2.11 18.47
CA SER A 80 10.11 -1.62 19.85
C SER A 80 8.93 -0.65 20.05
N ASP A 81 8.77 -0.17 21.28
CA ASP A 81 7.83 0.91 21.64
C ASP A 81 6.39 0.68 21.15
N TRP A 82 5.96 -0.58 21.21
CA TRP A 82 4.62 -0.97 20.84
C TRP A 82 3.57 -0.17 21.61
N LYS A 83 2.53 0.27 20.90
CA LYS A 83 1.42 1.01 21.48
C LYS A 83 0.11 0.56 20.88
N ASN A 84 -0.80 0.10 21.74
CA ASN A 84 -2.21 -0.04 21.41
C ASN A 84 -2.95 1.21 21.92
N THR A 85 -3.44 2.04 21.01
CA THR A 85 -4.27 3.20 21.35
C THR A 85 -5.76 2.95 21.19
N ASP A 86 -6.16 1.77 20.70
CA ASP A 86 -7.55 1.32 20.66
C ASP A 86 -7.98 0.82 22.05
N ASP A 87 -7.27 -0.16 22.62
CA ASP A 87 -7.48 -0.64 23.99
C ASP A 87 -6.16 -0.81 24.76
N ILE A 88 -5.88 0.13 25.65
CA ILE A 88 -4.65 0.14 26.48
C ILE A 88 -4.56 -1.04 27.45
N ARG A 89 -5.66 -1.79 27.67
CA ARG A 89 -5.69 -2.95 28.56
C ARG A 89 -5.24 -4.23 27.83
N VAL A 90 -5.31 -4.24 26.50
CA VAL A 90 -4.85 -5.36 25.70
C VAL A 90 -3.31 -5.33 25.68
N PRO A 91 -2.63 -6.41 26.13
CA PRO A 91 -1.19 -6.47 26.09
C PRO A 91 -0.67 -6.31 24.66
N VAL A 92 0.38 -5.50 24.51
CA VAL A 92 1.15 -5.41 23.27
C VAL A 92 2.29 -6.44 23.27
N PRO A 93 2.81 -6.81 22.09
CA PRO A 93 3.97 -7.69 21.99
C PRO A 93 5.18 -7.10 22.73
N PRO A 94 6.09 -7.97 23.21
CA PRO A 94 7.40 -7.51 23.66
C PRO A 94 8.21 -6.94 22.49
N GLU A 95 9.34 -6.30 22.81
CA GLU A 95 10.34 -5.97 21.82
C GLU A 95 10.79 -7.25 21.08
N ALA A 96 10.90 -7.14 19.76
CA ALA A 96 11.32 -8.23 18.89
C ALA A 96 12.54 -7.81 18.07
N GLU A 97 13.51 -8.72 17.96
CA GLU A 97 14.72 -8.54 17.14
C GLU A 97 14.72 -9.57 16.01
N PHE A 98 15.00 -9.10 14.80
CA PHE A 98 15.12 -9.91 13.59
C PHE A 98 16.52 -9.77 13.02
N ASP A 99 17.06 -10.85 12.42
CA ASP A 99 18.19 -10.73 11.52
C ASP A 99 17.80 -9.84 10.32
N ALA A 100 18.62 -8.84 10.03
CA ALA A 100 18.26 -7.82 9.05
C ALA A 100 18.19 -8.38 7.61
N ALA A 101 19.04 -9.34 7.26
CA ALA A 101 19.02 -9.96 5.94
C ALA A 101 17.79 -10.86 5.76
N GLN A 102 17.41 -11.61 6.80
CA GLN A 102 16.18 -12.40 6.81
C GLN A 102 14.94 -11.51 6.74
N TYR A 103 14.93 -10.39 7.46
CA TYR A 103 13.86 -9.40 7.43
C TYR A 103 13.63 -8.85 6.02
N ASP A 104 14.71 -8.38 5.37
CA ASP A 104 14.65 -7.86 4.00
C ASP A 104 14.20 -8.92 2.99
N THR A 105 14.67 -10.16 3.17
CA THR A 105 14.25 -11.30 2.35
C THR A 105 12.76 -11.58 2.50
N GLU A 106 12.23 -11.52 3.72
CA GLU A 106 10.80 -11.72 3.95
C GLU A 106 9.94 -10.60 3.40
N LEU A 107 10.36 -9.34 3.52
CA LEU A 107 9.65 -8.23 2.86
C LEU A 107 9.62 -8.42 1.34
N ALA A 108 10.76 -8.77 0.74
CA ALA A 108 10.82 -9.04 -0.69
C ALA A 108 9.95 -10.23 -1.11
N ARG A 109 9.94 -11.32 -0.32
CA ARG A 109 9.05 -12.47 -0.56
C ARG A 109 7.58 -12.06 -0.50
N ALA A 110 7.19 -11.29 0.53
CA ALA A 110 5.81 -10.86 0.71
C ALA A 110 5.32 -9.97 -0.45
N VAL A 111 6.18 -9.11 -0.98
CA VAL A 111 5.85 -8.26 -2.15
C VAL A 111 5.81 -9.05 -3.45
N ALA A 112 6.67 -10.07 -3.61
CA ALA A 112 6.72 -10.92 -4.78
C ALA A 112 5.63 -12.02 -4.81
N ASP A 113 4.97 -12.26 -3.68
CA ASP A 113 3.86 -13.20 -3.60
C ASP A 113 2.60 -12.57 -4.20
N HIS A 114 2.25 -13.04 -5.39
CA HIS A 114 1.04 -12.63 -6.12
C HIS A 114 -0.04 -13.72 -6.10
N GLY A 115 0.12 -14.79 -5.30
CA GLY A 115 -0.81 -15.92 -5.28
C GLY A 115 -2.20 -15.58 -4.72
N TRP A 116 -2.31 -14.47 -4.00
CA TRP A 116 -3.55 -13.96 -3.42
C TRP A 116 -4.28 -12.95 -4.33
N GLU A 117 -3.62 -12.44 -5.38
CA GLU A 117 -4.18 -11.36 -6.21
C GLU A 117 -5.40 -11.83 -7.00
N GLU A 118 -6.51 -11.12 -6.85
CA GLU A 118 -7.60 -11.19 -7.83
C GLU A 118 -7.25 -10.33 -9.06
N PRO A 119 -7.98 -10.46 -10.18
CA PRO A 119 -7.73 -9.66 -11.39
C PRO A 119 -7.58 -8.15 -11.16
N VAL A 120 -8.34 -7.58 -10.23
CA VAL A 120 -8.28 -6.14 -9.91
C VAL A 120 -7.03 -5.75 -9.10
N ASP A 121 -6.54 -6.66 -8.24
CA ASP A 121 -5.32 -6.43 -7.46
C ASP A 121 -4.09 -6.54 -8.39
N THR A 122 -4.09 -7.52 -9.30
CA THR A 122 -3.09 -7.62 -10.38
C THR A 122 -3.11 -6.37 -11.27
N ALA A 123 -4.30 -5.87 -11.62
CA ALA A 123 -4.43 -4.67 -12.44
C ALA A 123 -3.82 -3.45 -11.74
N ALA A 124 -4.06 -3.27 -10.44
CA ALA A 124 -3.51 -2.18 -9.66
C ALA A 124 -1.97 -2.22 -9.60
N ARG A 125 -1.40 -3.40 -9.34
CA ARG A 125 0.06 -3.59 -9.32
C ARG A 125 0.69 -3.33 -10.69
N LEU A 126 0.12 -3.89 -11.76
CA LEU A 126 0.65 -3.69 -13.11
C LEU A 126 0.54 -2.22 -13.55
N LEU A 127 -0.55 -1.54 -13.18
CA LEU A 127 -0.69 -0.11 -13.44
C LEU A 127 0.39 0.71 -12.70
N ALA A 128 0.63 0.40 -11.42
CA ALA A 128 1.66 1.07 -10.64
C ALA A 128 3.06 0.94 -11.26
N HIS A 129 3.44 -0.28 -11.65
CA HIS A 129 4.71 -0.51 -12.32
C HIS A 129 4.79 0.18 -13.67
N GLY A 130 3.78 0.00 -14.53
CA GLY A 130 3.83 0.55 -15.88
C GLY A 130 3.83 2.08 -15.94
N ILE A 131 3.17 2.76 -15.00
CA ILE A 131 3.20 4.23 -14.90
C ILE A 131 4.56 4.75 -14.43
N ALA A 132 5.19 4.04 -13.48
CA ALA A 132 6.55 4.36 -13.06
C ALA A 132 7.56 4.14 -14.20
N GLU A 133 7.48 3.01 -14.89
CA GLU A 133 8.36 2.68 -16.03
C GLU A 133 8.21 3.66 -17.19
N ALA A 134 6.99 4.15 -17.45
CA ALA A 134 6.73 5.14 -18.50
C ALA A 134 7.28 6.54 -18.19
N GLY A 135 7.76 6.79 -16.96
CA GLY A 135 8.15 8.12 -16.48
C GLY A 135 7.00 9.12 -16.54
N TRP A 136 5.76 8.64 -16.33
CA TRP A 136 4.54 9.40 -16.64
C TRP A 136 4.40 10.66 -15.79
N TYR A 137 4.72 10.57 -14.49
CA TYR A 137 4.67 11.71 -13.57
C TYR A 137 5.60 12.84 -14.00
N ASP A 138 6.85 12.51 -14.30
CA ASP A 138 7.85 13.50 -14.74
C ASP A 138 7.48 14.10 -16.10
N ARG A 139 7.03 13.26 -17.04
CA ARG A 139 6.63 13.68 -18.39
C ARG A 139 5.55 14.76 -18.35
N TRP A 140 4.56 14.60 -17.48
CA TRP A 140 3.40 15.49 -17.40
C TRP A 140 3.47 16.52 -16.27
N ASN A 141 4.60 16.62 -15.57
CA ASN A 141 4.77 17.46 -14.39
C ASN A 141 3.64 17.22 -13.36
N CYS A 142 3.36 15.96 -13.09
CA CYS A 142 2.36 15.49 -12.14
C CYS A 142 3.07 14.88 -10.93
N ARG A 143 2.46 15.00 -9.75
CA ARG A 143 2.99 14.40 -8.52
C ARG A 143 2.15 13.20 -8.12
N PRO A 144 2.76 12.04 -7.86
CA PRO A 144 2.05 10.90 -7.30
C PRO A 144 1.50 11.27 -5.93
N LEU A 145 0.25 10.86 -5.66
CA LEU A 145 -0.20 10.79 -4.27
C LEU A 145 0.40 9.56 -3.61
N ARG A 146 0.78 9.71 -2.34
CA ARG A 146 1.16 8.55 -1.52
C ARG A 146 -0.03 7.58 -1.51
N HIS A 147 0.21 6.35 -1.97
CA HIS A 147 -0.82 5.31 -2.14
C HIS A 147 -1.93 5.71 -3.14
N GLY A 148 -1.56 6.46 -4.19
CA GLY A 148 -2.48 7.01 -5.18
C GLY A 148 -3.14 5.99 -6.11
N ILE A 149 -2.72 4.73 -6.11
CA ILE A 149 -3.37 3.67 -6.91
C ILE A 149 -4.18 2.79 -5.96
N THR A 150 -5.50 2.76 -6.14
CA THR A 150 -6.43 2.09 -5.23
C THR A 150 -7.37 1.16 -5.98
N VAL A 151 -7.82 0.12 -5.30
CA VAL A 151 -8.82 -0.84 -5.79
C VAL A 151 -10.18 -0.52 -5.19
N SER A 152 -11.23 -0.60 -5.99
CA SER A 152 -12.62 -0.46 -5.53
C SER A 152 -13.53 -1.48 -6.22
N GLY A 153 -14.48 -2.02 -5.45
CA GLY A 153 -15.38 -3.06 -5.95
C GLY A 153 -14.68 -4.40 -6.18
N ARG A 154 -15.48 -5.44 -6.44
CA ARG A 154 -15.04 -6.82 -6.72
C ARG A 154 -15.97 -7.42 -7.78
N GLY A 155 -15.53 -8.49 -8.44
CA GLY A 155 -16.29 -9.12 -9.52
C GLY A 155 -16.61 -8.14 -10.66
N GLU A 156 -17.88 -8.03 -11.04
CA GLU A 156 -18.34 -7.20 -12.18
C GLU A 156 -18.21 -5.68 -11.96
N SER A 157 -17.99 -5.25 -10.71
CA SER A 157 -17.84 -3.83 -10.35
C SER A 157 -16.42 -3.45 -9.96
N SER A 158 -15.45 -4.31 -10.27
CA SER A 158 -14.02 -4.09 -9.98
C SER A 158 -13.46 -2.92 -10.77
N ARG A 159 -12.75 -2.01 -10.10
CA ARG A 159 -12.09 -0.85 -10.70
C ARG A 159 -10.78 -0.55 -10.01
N VAL A 160 -9.82 -0.05 -10.79
CA VAL A 160 -8.57 0.55 -10.30
C VAL A 160 -8.63 2.04 -10.55
N SER A 161 -8.32 2.84 -9.55
CA SER A 161 -8.21 4.29 -9.68
C SER A 161 -6.78 4.75 -9.42
N MET A 162 -6.28 5.65 -10.26
CA MET A 162 -4.99 6.30 -10.09
C MET A 162 -5.21 7.79 -9.84
N HIS A 163 -4.80 8.26 -8.67
CA HIS A 163 -4.97 9.63 -8.18
C HIS A 163 -3.63 10.35 -8.10
N PHE A 164 -3.60 11.61 -8.52
CA PHE A 164 -2.39 12.42 -8.61
C PHE A 164 -2.70 13.91 -8.50
N LEU A 165 -1.66 14.72 -8.30
CA LEU A 165 -1.75 16.18 -8.34
C LEU A 165 -1.08 16.71 -9.61
N THR A 166 -1.68 17.69 -10.26
CA THR A 166 -1.03 18.41 -11.37
C THR A 166 -0.25 19.60 -10.85
N ALA A 167 0.91 19.89 -11.44
CA ALA A 167 1.57 21.18 -11.24
C ALA A 167 1.25 22.12 -12.43
N PRO A 168 1.25 23.45 -12.22
CA PRO A 168 1.59 24.16 -10.97
C PRO A 168 0.39 24.39 -10.03
N ASP A 169 -0.82 23.96 -10.40
CA ASP A 169 -2.07 24.29 -9.72
C ASP A 169 -2.40 23.40 -8.52
N ASP A 170 -1.64 22.33 -8.29
CA ASP A 170 -1.93 21.28 -7.32
C ASP A 170 -3.35 20.70 -7.49
N GLY A 171 -3.83 20.69 -8.73
CA GLY A 171 -5.15 20.19 -9.10
C GLY A 171 -5.24 18.69 -8.85
N TYR A 172 -6.20 18.27 -8.01
CA TYR A 172 -6.45 16.87 -7.73
C TYR A 172 -7.18 16.22 -8.90
N ARG A 173 -6.56 15.17 -9.46
CA ARG A 173 -7.07 14.46 -10.63
C ARG A 173 -6.95 12.95 -10.49
N TRP A 174 -7.75 12.25 -11.26
CA TRP A 174 -7.70 10.79 -11.30
C TRP A 174 -8.16 10.19 -12.62
N TYR A 175 -7.68 8.98 -12.87
CA TYR A 175 -8.27 8.07 -13.84
C TYR A 175 -8.85 6.86 -13.13
N THR A 176 -9.84 6.24 -13.77
CA THR A 176 -10.44 5.00 -13.29
C THR A 176 -10.57 4.00 -14.43
N MET A 177 -9.97 2.82 -14.25
CA MET A 177 -10.05 1.70 -15.17
C MET A 177 -11.00 0.64 -14.60
N PRO A 178 -12.11 0.29 -15.26
CA PRO A 178 -12.87 -0.91 -14.90
C PRO A 178 -12.04 -2.16 -15.22
N VAL A 179 -12.12 -3.18 -14.37
CA VAL A 179 -11.42 -4.45 -14.56
C VAL A 179 -12.43 -5.54 -14.90
N SER A 180 -12.31 -6.07 -16.10
CA SER A 180 -13.13 -7.16 -16.62
C SER A 180 -12.44 -8.51 -16.38
N THR A 181 -13.23 -9.54 -16.09
CA THR A 181 -12.76 -10.93 -16.04
C THR A 181 -12.79 -11.63 -17.41
N ARG A 182 -13.32 -10.96 -18.45
CA ARG A 182 -13.53 -11.54 -19.79
C ARG A 182 -12.31 -11.50 -20.69
N GLU A 183 -11.29 -10.75 -20.31
CA GLU A 183 -10.07 -10.56 -21.08
C GLU A 183 -8.85 -10.53 -20.15
N PRO A 184 -7.64 -10.86 -20.64
CA PRO A 184 -6.43 -10.84 -19.81
C PRO A 184 -6.19 -9.47 -19.18
N VAL A 185 -5.90 -9.45 -17.88
CA VAL A 185 -5.67 -8.21 -17.11
C VAL A 185 -4.48 -7.42 -17.68
N GLN A 186 -3.45 -8.11 -18.14
CA GLN A 186 -2.26 -7.52 -18.73
C GLN A 186 -2.59 -6.66 -19.96
N ASP A 187 -3.48 -7.15 -20.82
CA ASP A 187 -3.91 -6.40 -22.00
C ASP A 187 -4.79 -5.20 -21.65
N GLN A 188 -5.64 -5.33 -20.63
CA GLN A 188 -6.43 -4.22 -20.10
C GLN A 188 -5.53 -3.10 -19.61
N VAL A 189 -4.61 -3.42 -18.71
CA VAL A 189 -3.68 -2.45 -18.12
C VAL A 189 -2.80 -1.81 -19.18
N ARG A 190 -2.26 -2.61 -20.12
CA ARG A 190 -1.43 -2.09 -21.21
C ARG A 190 -2.17 -1.06 -22.06
N ARG A 191 -3.38 -1.39 -22.52
CA ARG A 191 -4.20 -0.44 -23.32
C ARG A 191 -4.52 0.82 -22.53
N PHE A 192 -4.84 0.67 -21.24
CA PHE A 192 -5.14 1.82 -20.39
C PHE A 192 -3.92 2.72 -20.19
N ILE A 193 -2.72 2.15 -19.98
CA ILE A 193 -1.47 2.92 -19.92
C ILE A 193 -1.20 3.62 -21.25
N GLU A 194 -1.34 2.92 -22.38
CA GLU A 194 -1.20 3.51 -23.72
C GLU A 194 -2.15 4.72 -23.89
N GLU A 195 -3.41 4.59 -23.44
CA GLU A 195 -4.40 5.68 -23.47
C GLU A 195 -3.99 6.88 -22.60
N ILE A 196 -3.71 6.67 -21.30
CA ILE A 196 -3.43 7.78 -20.38
C ILE A 196 -2.03 8.39 -20.56
N THR A 197 -1.16 7.74 -21.33
CA THR A 197 0.16 8.28 -21.69
C THR A 197 0.15 9.06 -23.02
N ALA A 198 -0.91 8.94 -23.83
CA ALA A 198 -0.98 9.53 -25.16
C ALA A 198 -1.22 11.05 -25.15
N THR A 199 -1.90 11.56 -24.13
CA THR A 199 -2.32 12.97 -24.04
C THR A 199 -2.09 13.53 -22.65
N ASP A 200 -2.09 14.86 -22.54
CA ASP A 200 -1.92 15.55 -21.27
C ASP A 200 -3.07 15.19 -20.30
N PRO A 201 -2.76 14.74 -19.06
CA PRO A 201 -3.79 14.38 -18.10
C PRO A 201 -4.72 15.53 -17.71
N ARG A 202 -4.29 16.78 -17.89
CA ARG A 202 -5.15 17.93 -17.62
C ARG A 202 -6.37 18.00 -18.55
N GLU A 203 -6.31 17.34 -19.71
CA GLU A 203 -7.38 17.30 -20.71
C GLU A 203 -8.34 16.11 -20.55
N THR A 204 -7.84 14.98 -20.05
CA THR A 204 -8.56 13.70 -20.09
C THR A 204 -8.86 13.10 -18.72
N ALA A 205 -8.09 13.45 -17.68
CA ALA A 205 -8.35 12.97 -16.33
C ALA A 205 -9.56 13.66 -15.71
N GLN A 206 -10.26 12.91 -14.86
CA GLN A 206 -11.30 13.47 -14.01
C GLN A 206 -10.64 14.40 -12.99
N GLY A 207 -11.34 15.46 -12.58
CA GLY A 207 -10.80 16.46 -11.67
C GLY A 207 -11.90 17.15 -10.87
N HIS A 208 -11.51 17.71 -9.73
CA HIS A 208 -12.33 18.60 -8.91
C HIS A 208 -11.84 20.04 -9.03
#